data_AF-R7T1D0-F1
#
_entry.id   AF-R7T1D0-F1
#
_cell.length_a   1.000
_cell.length_b   1.000
_cell.length_c   1.000
_cell.angle_alpha   90.00
_cell.angle_beta   90.00
_cell.angle_gamma   90.00
#
_symmetry.space_group_name_H-M   'P 1'
#
loop_
_entity.id
_entity.type
_entity.pdbx_description
1 polymer ?
#
loop_
_entity_poly.entity_id
_entity_poly.type
_entity_poly.pdbx_seq_one_letter_code
_entity_poly.pdbx_strand_id
1 'polypeptide(L)'
;MVLPLATRASTFNPPTIPLNWSTVYACAVDVPSRVIADDVTTQYTDNTPASCIERCDADNSVYAGVEFSNECHCGTGLVGTPTAAPTTDCNMACTGDETLSCGGSFRIQIYKSPALAPGSWTGLGCFVDTPTTPAFGPPVVHTTFASNLDFVDQCIDYCQHVGYPFAGVEDASDCQCSFGFAGGVVSAPITDCNSTCPLPPGEGREFCGGVQRLDVFQYDWPGF
;
A
#
# COMPACT_ATOMS: atom_id res chain seq x y z
N MET A 1 -7.32 18.78 52.35
CA MET A 1 -7.83 17.57 51.68
C MET A 1 -7.27 17.61 50.27
N VAL A 2 -6.21 16.84 50.01
CA VAL A 2 -5.52 16.84 48.70
C VAL A 2 -6.35 15.92 47.80
N LEU A 3 -6.94 16.47 46.74
CA LEU A 3 -7.62 15.66 45.73
C LEU A 3 -6.56 14.75 45.07
N PRO A 4 -6.78 13.43 44.99
CA PRO A 4 -5.85 12.58 44.27
C PRO A 4 -5.91 12.98 42.79
N LEU A 5 -4.76 13.23 42.16
CA LEU A 5 -4.69 13.28 40.70
C LEU A 5 -5.22 11.93 40.19
N ALA A 6 -6.34 11.96 39.48
CA ALA A 6 -6.78 10.81 38.72
C ALA A 6 -5.69 10.52 37.68
N THR A 7 -4.90 9.47 37.90
CA THR A 7 -4.10 8.86 36.85
C THR A 7 -5.06 8.39 35.78
N ARG A 8 -5.24 9.19 34.72
CA ARG A 8 -5.86 8.70 33.48
C ARG A 8 -4.97 7.55 33.02
N ALA A 9 -5.45 6.32 33.20
CA ALA A 9 -4.89 5.19 32.50
C ALA A 9 -4.99 5.53 31.01
N SER A 10 -3.85 5.70 30.35
CA SER A 10 -3.75 5.78 28.89
C SER A 10 -4.26 4.44 28.37
N THR A 11 -5.54 4.40 27.99
CA THR A 11 -6.14 3.24 27.32
C THR A 11 -5.65 3.26 25.89
N PHE A 12 -5.05 2.16 25.44
CA PHE A 12 -4.65 1.98 24.05
C PHE A 12 -5.82 2.33 23.11
N ASN A 13 -5.62 3.33 22.26
CA ASN A 13 -6.60 3.75 21.27
C ASN A 13 -6.09 3.29 19.89
N PRO A 14 -6.79 2.34 19.23
CA PRO A 14 -6.35 1.87 17.92
C PRO A 14 -6.40 3.02 16.90
N PRO A 15 -5.33 3.27 16.15
CA PRO A 15 -5.29 4.36 15.19
C PRO A 15 -6.05 4.01 13.90
N THR A 16 -6.42 5.06 13.15
CA THR A 16 -6.83 4.90 11.75
C THR A 16 -5.62 4.50 10.93
N ILE A 17 -5.77 3.44 10.12
CA ILE A 17 -4.71 2.93 9.24
C ILE A 17 -5.04 3.32 7.80
N PRO A 18 -4.26 4.21 7.16
CA PRO A 18 -4.55 4.66 5.80
C PRO A 18 -4.03 3.66 4.75
N LEU A 19 -4.33 3.93 3.47
CA LEU A 19 -3.72 3.27 2.30
C LEU A 19 -3.88 1.74 2.26
N ASN A 20 -4.91 1.19 2.90
CA ASN A 20 -5.12 -0.26 3.06
C ASN A 20 -3.95 -1.00 3.73
N TRP A 21 -3.07 -0.27 4.42
CA TRP A 21 -2.08 -0.89 5.28
C TRP A 21 -2.77 -1.71 6.37
N SER A 22 -2.03 -2.67 6.94
CA SER A 22 -2.54 -3.54 7.99
C SER A 22 -1.66 -3.48 9.23
N THR A 23 -2.27 -3.60 10.40
CA THR A 23 -1.53 -3.79 11.65
C THR A 23 -1.02 -5.22 11.72
N VAL A 24 0.30 -5.41 11.72
CA VAL A 24 0.92 -6.73 11.90
C VAL A 24 1.16 -7.00 13.39
N TYR A 25 1.62 -5.98 14.12
CA TYR A 25 1.77 -6.04 15.58
C TYR A 25 1.15 -4.81 16.21
N ALA A 26 0.08 -5.00 16.98
CA ALA A 26 -0.50 -3.93 17.80
C ALA A 26 0.43 -3.48 18.94
N CYS A 27 1.38 -4.34 19.34
CA CYS A 27 2.57 -4.01 20.10
C CYS A 27 3.58 -5.15 20.02
N ALA A 28 4.85 -4.84 19.82
CA ALA A 28 5.97 -5.78 19.82
C ALA A 28 7.14 -5.23 20.64
N VAL A 29 7.96 -6.13 21.17
CA VAL A 29 9.24 -5.78 21.77
C VAL A 29 10.20 -5.37 20.67
N ASP A 30 10.75 -4.15 20.75
CA ASP A 30 11.89 -3.76 19.93
C ASP A 30 13.21 -3.97 20.68
N VAL A 31 14.32 -4.02 19.93
CA VAL A 31 15.67 -4.29 20.44
C VAL A 31 16.67 -3.31 19.85
N PRO A 32 17.88 -3.15 20.43
CA PRO A 32 18.88 -2.22 19.91
C PRO A 32 19.28 -2.45 18.44
N SER A 33 19.09 -3.67 17.91
CA SER A 33 19.35 -3.99 16.49
C SER A 33 18.15 -3.74 15.57
N ARG A 34 17.03 -3.25 16.11
CA ARG A 34 15.71 -3.09 15.47
C ARG A 34 15.07 -4.40 15.02
N VAL A 35 13.75 -4.44 15.06
CA VAL A 35 12.93 -5.54 14.53
C VAL A 35 12.44 -5.32 13.10
N ILE A 36 12.45 -4.07 12.63
CA ILE A 36 12.26 -3.72 11.22
C ILE A 36 13.61 -3.82 10.52
N ALA A 37 13.65 -4.52 9.38
CA ALA A 37 14.86 -4.66 8.57
C ALA A 37 15.08 -3.41 7.71
N ASP A 38 16.35 -3.04 7.53
CA ASP A 38 16.77 -1.80 6.87
C ASP A 38 16.12 -0.55 7.47
N ASP A 39 15.91 -0.55 8.79
CA ASP A 39 15.19 0.50 9.50
C ASP A 39 15.82 1.88 9.34
N VAL A 40 15.01 2.83 8.89
CA VAL A 40 15.28 4.25 8.93
C VAL A 40 14.38 4.86 10.01
N THR A 41 14.98 5.20 11.15
CA THR A 41 14.28 5.91 12.23
C THR A 41 14.35 7.43 12.00
N THR A 42 13.21 8.10 11.95
CA THR A 42 13.13 9.58 11.96
C THR A 42 12.21 10.06 13.08
N GLN A 43 12.62 11.12 13.77
CA GLN A 43 11.82 11.76 14.82
C GLN A 43 10.99 12.91 14.26
N TYR A 44 9.69 12.91 14.55
CA TYR A 44 8.75 13.93 14.11
C TYR A 44 8.00 14.57 15.28
N THR A 45 7.81 15.89 15.21
CA THR A 45 6.99 16.63 16.18
C THR A 45 5.50 16.39 16.00
N ASP A 46 5.09 15.82 14.87
CA ASP A 46 3.70 15.52 14.48
C ASP A 46 3.52 14.03 14.16
N ASN A 47 4.27 13.16 14.86
CA ASN A 47 4.22 11.72 14.63
C ASN A 47 2.84 11.18 15.04
N THR A 48 2.26 10.36 14.18
CA THR A 48 1.07 9.54 14.41
C THR A 48 1.25 8.25 13.63
N PRO A 49 0.49 7.17 13.90
CA PRO A 49 0.56 5.97 13.08
C PRO A 49 0.23 6.25 11.62
N ALA A 50 -0.80 7.05 11.34
CA ALA A 50 -1.17 7.44 9.99
C ALA A 50 -0.07 8.24 9.28
N SER A 51 0.44 9.30 9.92
CA SER A 51 1.49 10.14 9.33
C SER A 51 2.84 9.41 9.20
N CYS A 52 3.11 8.40 10.03
CA CYS A 52 4.27 7.54 9.84
C CYS A 52 4.09 6.59 8.65
N ILE A 53 2.92 5.94 8.54
CA ILE A 53 2.57 5.10 7.39
C ILE A 53 2.68 5.87 6.08
N GLU A 54 2.11 7.07 5.99
CA GLU A 54 2.15 7.89 4.78
C GLU A 54 3.59 8.25 4.37
N ARG A 55 4.48 8.51 5.33
CA ARG A 55 5.89 8.79 5.06
C ARG A 55 6.65 7.55 4.62
N CYS A 56 6.44 6.42 5.30
CA CYS A 56 7.07 5.16 4.90
C CYS A 56 6.58 4.70 3.52
N ASP A 57 5.29 4.90 3.20
CA ASP A 57 4.73 4.63 1.88
C ASP A 57 5.38 5.52 0.80
N ALA A 58 5.54 6.82 1.07
CA ALA A 58 6.22 7.75 0.17
C ALA A 58 7.72 7.40 -0.05
N ASP A 59 8.34 6.76 0.92
CA ASP A 59 9.72 6.25 0.85
C ASP A 59 9.80 4.82 0.27
N ASN A 60 8.70 4.28 -0.28
CA ASN A 60 8.58 2.90 -0.80
C ASN A 60 8.93 1.80 0.21
N SER A 61 8.71 2.06 1.49
CA SER A 61 8.92 1.08 2.56
C SER A 61 7.71 0.15 2.69
N VAL A 62 7.98 -1.14 2.92
CA VAL A 62 6.95 -2.18 3.08
C VAL A 62 6.42 -2.23 4.51
N TYR A 63 7.22 -1.76 5.47
CA TYR A 63 6.90 -1.72 6.89
C TYR A 63 7.05 -0.30 7.44
N ALA A 64 6.15 0.02 8.36
CA ALA A 64 6.16 1.24 9.14
C ALA A 64 6.01 0.86 10.62
N GLY A 65 6.62 1.64 11.50
CA GLY A 65 6.44 1.46 12.94
C GLY A 65 6.52 2.76 13.70
N VAL A 66 5.79 2.82 14.81
CA VAL A 66 5.85 3.96 15.73
C VAL A 66 6.40 3.52 17.08
N GLU A 67 7.40 4.25 17.55
CA GLU A 67 8.07 4.04 18.85
C GLU A 67 8.20 5.37 19.61
N PHE A 68 8.26 5.28 20.94
CA PHE A 68 8.70 6.37 21.83
C PHE A 68 8.04 7.73 21.58
N SER A 69 6.72 7.74 21.32
CA SER A 69 5.90 8.92 20.98
C SER A 69 6.20 9.55 19.62
N ASN A 70 7.47 9.83 19.31
CA ASN A 70 7.87 10.69 18.20
C ASN A 70 8.69 9.97 17.13
N GLU A 71 9.03 8.70 17.32
CA GLU A 71 9.85 7.94 16.37
C GLU A 71 8.94 7.27 15.34
N CYS A 72 9.27 7.49 14.07
CA CYS A 72 8.72 6.78 12.93
C CYS A 72 9.82 5.94 12.30
N HIS A 73 9.50 4.68 12.04
CA HIS A 73 10.41 3.64 11.59
C HIS A 73 9.93 3.15 10.24
N CYS A 74 10.75 3.25 9.20
CA CYS A 74 10.43 2.77 7.87
C CYS A 74 11.42 1.69 7.45
N GLY A 75 10.96 0.61 6.82
CA GLY A 75 11.86 -0.44 6.34
C GLY A 75 11.22 -1.43 5.38
N THR A 76 12.02 -2.40 4.96
CA THR A 76 11.71 -3.30 3.83
C THR A 76 11.21 -4.67 4.29
N GLY A 77 11.39 -5.01 5.57
CA GLY A 77 11.10 -6.33 6.09
C GLY A 77 11.09 -6.39 7.61
N LEU A 78 11.02 -7.61 8.15
CA LEU A 78 11.19 -7.88 9.58
C LEU A 78 12.43 -8.74 9.81
N VAL A 79 13.17 -8.42 10.87
CA VAL A 79 14.27 -9.26 11.35
C VAL A 79 13.67 -10.42 12.15
N GLY A 80 13.49 -11.55 11.48
CA GLY A 80 12.86 -12.73 12.09
C GLY A 80 11.39 -12.49 12.43
N THR A 81 10.94 -13.03 13.57
CA THR A 81 9.57 -12.85 14.06
C THR A 81 9.61 -12.01 15.34
N PRO A 82 9.14 -10.74 15.30
CA PRO A 82 9.05 -9.90 16.48
C PRO A 82 8.24 -10.58 17.60
N THR A 83 8.67 -10.38 18.85
CA THR A 83 7.93 -10.91 20.01
C THR A 83 6.79 -9.95 20.34
N ALA A 84 5.55 -10.43 20.30
CA ALA A 84 4.39 -9.64 20.70
C ALA A 84 4.46 -9.22 22.17
N ALA A 85 4.01 -8.01 22.46
CA ALA A 85 3.93 -7.44 23.81
C ALA A 85 2.49 -7.02 24.13
N PRO A 86 2.13 -6.83 25.42
CA PRO A 86 0.84 -6.24 25.79
C PRO A 86 0.68 -4.85 25.15
N THR A 87 -0.50 -4.54 24.61
CA THR A 87 -0.77 -3.20 24.02
C THR A 87 -0.63 -2.06 25.03
N THR A 88 -0.75 -2.37 26.32
CA THR A 88 -0.47 -1.43 27.42
C THR A 88 0.98 -0.99 27.50
N ASP A 89 1.91 -1.72 26.88
CA ASP A 89 3.32 -1.33 26.79
C ASP A 89 3.57 -0.35 25.62
N CYS A 90 2.65 -0.30 24.65
CA CYS A 90 2.67 0.63 23.52
C CYS A 90 1.63 1.75 23.71
N ASN A 91 1.66 2.42 24.85
CA ASN A 91 0.65 3.41 25.28
C ASN A 91 1.17 4.85 25.43
N MET A 92 2.39 5.15 24.96
CA MET A 92 2.92 6.51 24.96
C MET A 92 2.12 7.37 23.97
N ALA A 93 1.72 8.56 24.39
CA ALA A 93 0.95 9.47 23.56
C ALA A 93 1.75 9.89 22.32
N CYS A 94 1.11 9.92 21.15
CA CYS A 94 1.75 10.40 19.93
C CYS A 94 2.01 11.91 19.99
N THR A 95 3.09 12.39 19.35
CA THR A 95 3.40 13.84 19.32
C THR A 95 2.46 14.64 18.42
N GLY A 96 1.91 14.02 17.38
CA GLY A 96 0.93 14.66 16.49
C GLY A 96 -0.52 14.58 16.95
N ASP A 97 -0.86 13.65 17.85
CA ASP A 97 -2.20 13.50 18.42
C ASP A 97 -2.13 12.73 19.75
N GLU A 98 -2.23 13.44 20.87
CA GLU A 98 -2.13 12.83 22.20
C GLU A 98 -3.26 11.85 22.55
N THR A 99 -4.31 11.76 21.71
CA THR A 99 -5.38 10.77 21.87
C THR A 99 -5.04 9.41 21.25
N LEU A 100 -3.95 9.32 20.50
CA LEU A 100 -3.42 8.10 19.89
C LEU A 100 -2.20 7.58 20.67
N SER A 101 -1.88 6.29 20.47
CA SER A 101 -0.70 5.67 21.06
C SER A 101 0.39 5.42 20.02
N CYS A 102 1.63 5.80 20.31
CA CYS A 102 2.80 5.68 19.43
C CYS A 102 3.93 4.93 20.15
N GLY A 103 3.69 3.64 20.36
CA GLY A 103 4.69 2.74 20.96
C GLY A 103 4.99 3.04 22.43
N GLY A 104 6.21 2.72 22.83
CA GLY A 104 6.77 2.86 24.16
C GLY A 104 8.29 2.67 24.13
N SER A 105 8.97 2.66 25.28
CA SER A 105 10.42 2.38 25.31
C SER A 105 10.70 0.93 24.90
N PHE A 106 11.39 0.72 23.77
CA PHE A 106 11.61 -0.60 23.17
C PHE A 106 10.29 -1.36 22.94
N ARG A 107 9.27 -0.61 22.52
CA ARG A 107 7.91 -1.09 22.27
C ARG A 107 7.36 -0.44 21.02
N ILE A 108 7.22 -1.22 19.96
CA ILE A 108 6.88 -0.72 18.64
C ILE A 108 5.53 -1.29 18.19
N GLN A 109 4.72 -0.43 17.57
CA GLN A 109 3.55 -0.88 16.81
C GLN A 109 4.00 -1.00 15.36
N ILE A 110 3.68 -2.11 14.68
CA ILE A 110 4.19 -2.40 13.34
C ILE A 110 3.04 -2.55 12.36
N TYR A 111 3.15 -1.84 11.24
CA TYR A 111 2.23 -1.82 10.14
C TYR A 111 2.91 -2.32 8.87
N LYS A 112 2.13 -2.89 7.96
CA LYS A 112 2.62 -3.42 6.69
C LYS A 112 1.79 -2.91 5.53
N SER A 113 2.50 -2.49 4.48
CA SER A 113 1.94 -2.11 3.19
C SER A 113 1.17 -3.27 2.55
N PRO A 114 0.08 -3.00 1.82
CA PRO A 114 -0.57 -4.00 0.98
C PRO A 114 0.30 -4.41 -0.23
N ALA A 115 1.38 -3.69 -0.52
CA ALA A 115 2.19 -3.88 -1.72
C ALA A 115 2.60 -5.34 -1.95
N LEU A 116 2.48 -5.76 -3.21
CA LEU A 116 3.05 -7.03 -3.65
C LEU A 116 4.58 -6.92 -3.65
N ALA A 117 5.25 -8.05 -3.41
CA ALA A 117 6.70 -8.11 -3.48
C ALA A 117 7.21 -7.67 -4.87
N PRO A 118 8.48 -7.26 -5.01
CA PRO A 118 9.08 -7.09 -6.35
C PRO A 118 8.92 -8.37 -7.17
N GLY A 119 8.40 -8.25 -8.40
CA GLY A 119 8.09 -9.38 -9.27
C GLY A 119 7.92 -8.96 -10.73
N SER A 120 7.54 -9.91 -11.57
CA SER A 120 7.24 -9.66 -12.99
C SER A 120 5.73 -9.69 -13.24
N TRP A 121 5.34 -9.15 -14.37
CA TRP A 121 3.95 -9.12 -14.83
C TRP A 121 3.84 -9.75 -16.20
N THR A 122 2.79 -10.53 -16.41
CA THR A 122 2.48 -11.18 -17.69
C THR A 122 1.24 -10.53 -18.30
N GLY A 123 1.36 -10.08 -19.56
CA GLY A 123 0.21 -9.64 -20.35
C GLY A 123 -0.72 -10.80 -20.70
N LEU A 124 -1.98 -10.70 -20.27
CA LEU A 124 -3.04 -11.67 -20.58
C LEU A 124 -3.81 -11.33 -21.85
N GLY A 125 -3.71 -10.08 -22.31
CA GLY A 125 -4.30 -9.57 -23.54
C GLY A 125 -5.57 -8.77 -23.32
N CYS A 126 -6.35 -8.64 -24.39
CA CYS A 126 -7.47 -7.70 -24.45
C CYS A 126 -8.80 -8.33 -24.01
N PHE A 127 -9.57 -7.61 -23.22
CA PHE A 127 -10.87 -8.02 -22.72
C PHE A 127 -11.93 -6.95 -22.94
N VAL A 128 -13.19 -7.37 -23.11
CA VAL A 128 -14.33 -6.44 -23.14
C VAL A 128 -14.51 -5.86 -21.74
N ASP A 129 -14.56 -4.53 -21.66
CA ASP A 129 -14.82 -3.83 -20.40
C ASP A 129 -15.94 -2.80 -20.60
N THR A 130 -17.13 -3.15 -20.16
CA THR A 130 -18.33 -2.31 -20.29
C THR A 130 -19.12 -2.34 -19.00
N PRO A 131 -20.03 -1.37 -18.75
CA PRO A 131 -20.85 -1.39 -17.54
C PRO A 131 -21.67 -2.67 -17.33
N THR A 132 -22.01 -3.40 -18.41
CA THR A 132 -22.77 -4.66 -18.35
C THR A 132 -21.93 -5.91 -18.53
N THR A 133 -20.67 -5.76 -18.94
CA THR A 133 -19.71 -6.85 -19.15
C THR A 133 -18.33 -6.32 -18.77
N PRO A 134 -18.08 -6.09 -17.47
CA PRO A 134 -16.80 -5.60 -17.01
C PRO A 134 -15.74 -6.70 -17.12
N ALA A 135 -14.49 -6.31 -17.34
CA ALA A 135 -13.37 -7.25 -17.35
C ALA A 135 -13.03 -7.67 -15.91
N PHE A 136 -12.90 -6.72 -14.98
CA PHE A 136 -12.54 -6.97 -13.59
C PHE A 136 -13.73 -7.11 -12.64
N GLY A 137 -13.55 -7.97 -11.63
CA GLY A 137 -14.52 -8.18 -10.55
C GLY A 137 -14.30 -7.21 -9.39
N PRO A 138 -15.36 -6.87 -8.62
CA PRO A 138 -15.22 -5.99 -7.47
C PRO A 138 -14.40 -6.64 -6.33
N PRO A 139 -13.64 -5.84 -5.55
CA PRO A 139 -13.44 -4.40 -5.74
C PRO A 139 -12.55 -4.10 -6.95
N VAL A 140 -12.92 -3.06 -7.70
CA VAL A 140 -12.11 -2.49 -8.78
C VAL A 140 -11.67 -1.09 -8.36
N VAL A 141 -10.37 -0.83 -8.39
CA VAL A 141 -9.81 0.49 -8.14
C VAL A 141 -9.54 1.13 -9.49
N HIS A 142 -10.13 2.30 -9.75
CA HIS A 142 -9.82 3.13 -10.91
C HIS A 142 -8.92 4.29 -10.48
N THR A 143 -7.89 4.57 -11.27
CA THR A 143 -7.02 5.73 -11.07
C THR A 143 -6.56 6.30 -12.41
N THR A 144 -6.20 7.58 -12.40
CA THR A 144 -5.57 8.26 -13.52
C THR A 144 -4.30 8.96 -13.04
N PHE A 145 -3.31 9.10 -13.92
CA PHE A 145 -2.03 9.73 -13.56
C PHE A 145 -1.91 11.12 -14.17
N ALA A 146 -1.34 12.06 -13.40
CA ALA A 146 -1.12 13.43 -13.86
C ALA A 146 -0.10 13.51 -15.02
N SER A 147 0.87 12.59 -15.04
CA SER A 147 1.80 12.36 -16.14
C SER A 147 1.61 10.93 -16.65
N ASN A 148 1.44 10.74 -17.95
CA ASN A 148 1.15 9.44 -18.55
C ASN A 148 2.18 9.07 -19.63
N LEU A 149 3.46 9.34 -19.35
CA LEU A 149 4.57 9.11 -20.30
C LEU A 149 4.93 7.64 -20.49
N ASP A 150 4.51 6.78 -19.56
CA ASP A 150 4.61 5.32 -19.58
C ASP A 150 3.43 4.76 -18.78
N PHE A 151 2.28 4.64 -19.41
CA PHE A 151 1.02 4.46 -18.70
C PHE A 151 0.81 3.00 -18.25
N VAL A 152 1.29 2.04 -19.04
CA VAL A 152 1.24 0.61 -18.68
C VAL A 152 2.06 0.38 -17.41
N ASP A 153 3.33 0.80 -17.39
CA ASP A 153 4.20 0.58 -16.24
C ASP A 153 3.70 1.34 -15.01
N GLN A 154 3.23 2.59 -15.16
CA GLN A 154 2.63 3.31 -14.02
C GLN A 154 1.40 2.61 -13.45
N CYS A 155 0.56 2.01 -14.30
CA CYS A 155 -0.60 1.27 -13.83
C CYS A 155 -0.20 0.00 -13.10
N ILE A 156 0.74 -0.76 -13.67
CA ILE A 156 1.31 -1.97 -13.09
C ILE A 156 1.95 -1.67 -11.72
N ASP A 157 2.81 -0.66 -11.66
CA ASP A 157 3.50 -0.24 -10.43
C ASP A 157 2.50 0.20 -9.37
N TYR A 158 1.48 0.98 -9.75
CA TYR A 158 0.44 1.39 -8.83
C TYR A 158 -0.34 0.19 -8.29
N CYS A 159 -0.82 -0.71 -9.16
CA CYS A 159 -1.57 -1.89 -8.72
C CYS A 159 -0.70 -2.80 -7.84
N GLN A 160 0.59 -2.93 -8.15
CA GLN A 160 1.55 -3.63 -7.30
C GLN A 160 1.66 -2.98 -5.92
N HIS A 161 1.81 -1.64 -5.88
CA HIS A 161 1.94 -0.85 -4.65
C HIS A 161 0.69 -0.94 -3.75
N VAL A 162 -0.49 -0.95 -4.35
CA VAL A 162 -1.77 -1.07 -3.61
C VAL A 162 -2.23 -2.52 -3.39
N GLY A 163 -1.42 -3.52 -3.78
CA GLY A 163 -1.62 -4.92 -3.42
C GLY A 163 -2.57 -5.72 -4.31
N TYR A 164 -2.84 -5.25 -5.52
CA TYR A 164 -3.73 -5.91 -6.46
C TYR A 164 -2.94 -6.71 -7.51
N PRO A 165 -3.16 -8.03 -7.65
CA PRO A 165 -2.40 -8.89 -8.57
C PRO A 165 -2.84 -8.80 -10.04
N PHE A 166 -3.85 -7.98 -10.35
CA PHE A 166 -4.24 -7.67 -11.73
C PHE A 166 -4.25 -6.16 -11.93
N ALA A 167 -3.67 -5.76 -13.05
CA ALA A 167 -3.65 -4.39 -13.55
C ALA A 167 -4.27 -4.38 -14.95
N GLY A 168 -4.95 -3.31 -15.30
CA GLY A 168 -5.54 -3.15 -16.61
C GLY A 168 -5.52 -1.69 -17.05
N VAL A 169 -5.23 -1.46 -18.32
CA VAL A 169 -5.25 -0.13 -18.92
C VAL A 169 -6.37 -0.04 -19.94
N GLU A 170 -7.17 1.01 -19.82
CA GLU A 170 -8.29 1.31 -20.71
C GLU A 170 -8.21 2.75 -21.24
N ASP A 171 -8.57 2.91 -22.51
CA ASP A 171 -8.72 4.19 -23.20
C ASP A 171 -7.56 5.19 -22.94
N ALA A 172 -6.33 4.69 -22.94
CA ALA A 172 -5.08 5.43 -22.78
C ALA A 172 -4.90 6.21 -21.46
N SER A 173 -5.83 6.12 -20.51
CA SER A 173 -5.79 6.95 -19.30
C SER A 173 -6.46 6.37 -18.07
N ASP A 174 -7.32 5.35 -18.20
CA ASP A 174 -7.95 4.68 -17.06
C ASP A 174 -7.13 3.47 -16.65
N CYS A 175 -6.57 3.51 -15.44
CA CYS A 175 -5.85 2.39 -14.84
C CYS A 175 -6.77 1.70 -13.85
N GLN A 176 -6.90 0.39 -13.99
CA GLN A 176 -7.77 -0.43 -13.17
C GLN A 176 -6.97 -1.49 -12.43
N CYS A 177 -7.24 -1.67 -11.14
CA CYS A 177 -6.66 -2.74 -10.34
C CYS A 177 -7.76 -3.64 -9.75
N SER A 178 -7.51 -4.95 -9.74
CA SER A 178 -8.44 -5.92 -9.14
C SER A 178 -7.74 -7.18 -8.64
N PHE A 179 -8.45 -7.98 -7.84
CA PHE A 179 -8.01 -9.32 -7.43
C PHE A 179 -8.31 -10.39 -8.49
N GLY A 180 -9.05 -10.04 -9.54
CA GLY A 180 -9.29 -10.94 -10.67
C GLY A 180 -10.44 -10.50 -11.57
N PHE A 181 -10.80 -11.40 -12.47
CA PHE A 181 -11.85 -11.14 -13.47
C PHE A 181 -13.27 -11.15 -12.88
N ALA A 182 -14.16 -10.41 -13.53
CA ALA A 182 -15.59 -10.53 -13.29
C ALA A 182 -16.11 -11.89 -13.76
N GLY A 183 -17.22 -12.33 -13.16
CA GLY A 183 -17.96 -13.49 -13.66
C GLY A 183 -18.47 -13.23 -15.08
N GLY A 184 -18.11 -14.09 -16.03
CA GLY A 184 -18.53 -13.95 -17.43
C GLY A 184 -17.65 -13.01 -18.28
N VAL A 185 -16.42 -12.73 -17.83
CA VAL A 185 -15.41 -12.01 -18.62
C VAL A 185 -15.31 -12.54 -20.05
N VAL A 186 -15.16 -11.62 -21.01
CA VAL A 186 -15.09 -11.93 -22.44
C VAL A 186 -13.77 -11.43 -23.01
N SER A 187 -12.98 -12.33 -23.58
CA SER A 187 -11.77 -11.95 -24.34
C SER A 187 -12.14 -11.23 -25.64
N ALA A 188 -11.41 -10.19 -25.97
CA ALA A 188 -11.48 -9.50 -27.25
C ALA A 188 -10.22 -9.79 -28.10
N PRO A 189 -10.28 -9.63 -29.43
CA PRO A 189 -9.07 -9.64 -30.25
C PRO A 189 -8.08 -8.59 -29.73
N ILE A 190 -6.78 -8.92 -29.67
CA ILE A 190 -5.76 -7.97 -29.23
C ILE A 190 -5.75 -6.67 -30.07
N THR A 191 -6.20 -6.75 -31.31
CA THR A 191 -6.34 -5.59 -32.21
C THR A 191 -7.43 -4.59 -31.80
N ASP A 192 -8.32 -4.95 -30.87
CA ASP A 192 -9.33 -4.06 -30.30
C ASP A 192 -8.74 -3.16 -29.20
N CYS A 193 -7.69 -3.62 -28.50
CA CYS A 193 -6.91 -2.82 -27.58
C CYS A 193 -5.88 -2.00 -28.38
N ASN A 194 -6.38 -0.99 -29.10
CA ASN A 194 -5.60 -0.19 -30.05
C ASN A 194 -5.50 1.31 -29.72
N SER A 195 -5.98 1.73 -28.54
CA SER A 195 -5.75 3.09 -28.04
C SER A 195 -4.27 3.26 -27.75
N THR A 196 -3.68 4.32 -28.29
CA THR A 196 -2.24 4.58 -28.13
C THR A 196 -1.96 5.27 -26.82
N CYS A 197 -0.95 4.80 -26.10
CA CYS A 197 -0.45 5.48 -24.91
C CYS A 197 0.11 6.87 -25.26
N PRO A 198 -0.02 7.85 -24.36
CA PRO A 198 0.51 9.21 -24.56
C PRO A 198 2.02 9.29 -24.25
N LEU A 199 2.81 8.60 -25.07
CA LEU A 199 4.26 8.58 -24.96
C LEU A 199 4.90 9.92 -25.40
N PRO A 200 6.10 10.26 -24.87
CA PRO A 200 6.89 11.37 -25.39
C PRO A 200 7.23 11.22 -26.89
N PRO A 201 7.43 12.33 -27.63
CA PRO A 201 7.85 12.26 -29.02
C PRO A 201 9.17 11.50 -29.19
N GLY A 202 9.14 10.44 -30.01
CA GLY A 202 10.33 9.63 -30.32
C GLY A 202 10.41 8.30 -29.58
N GLU A 203 9.56 8.05 -28.59
CA GLU A 203 9.54 6.82 -27.76
C GLU A 203 8.75 5.66 -28.39
N GLY A 204 8.47 5.73 -29.70
CA GLY A 204 7.77 4.67 -30.42
C GLY A 204 6.25 4.69 -30.22
N ARG A 205 5.65 3.50 -30.09
CA ARG A 205 4.19 3.31 -29.95
C ARG A 205 3.92 2.17 -28.98
N GLU A 206 3.14 2.45 -27.96
CA GLU A 206 2.58 1.49 -27.03
C GLU A 206 1.05 1.56 -27.07
N PHE A 207 0.39 0.46 -26.73
CA PHE A 207 -1.07 0.36 -26.64
C PHE A 207 -1.51 0.31 -25.18
N CYS A 208 -2.52 1.10 -24.84
CA CYS A 208 -3.04 1.26 -23.49
C CYS A 208 -4.54 0.98 -23.48
N GLY A 209 -4.88 -0.27 -23.85
CA GLY A 209 -6.26 -0.70 -23.98
C GLY A 209 -6.95 -0.17 -25.24
N GLY A 210 -8.26 0.02 -25.15
CA GLY A 210 -9.10 0.59 -26.20
C GLY A 210 -10.38 1.16 -25.60
N VAL A 211 -11.26 1.70 -26.43
CA VAL A 211 -12.60 2.11 -25.96
C VAL A 211 -13.38 0.87 -25.55
N GLN A 212 -13.77 0.77 -24.27
CA GLN A 212 -14.49 -0.40 -23.73
C GLN A 212 -13.68 -1.70 -23.87
N ARG A 213 -12.36 -1.58 -23.75
CA ARG A 213 -11.38 -2.64 -23.96
C ARG A 213 -10.24 -2.47 -22.98
N LEU A 214 -10.14 -3.41 -22.06
CA LEU A 214 -9.10 -3.44 -21.05
C LEU A 214 -7.97 -4.35 -21.53
N ASP A 215 -6.76 -3.81 -21.67
CA ASP A 215 -5.56 -4.64 -21.82
C ASP A 215 -5.06 -5.04 -20.43
N VAL A 216 -4.97 -6.33 -20.16
CA VAL A 216 -4.85 -6.88 -18.80
C VAL A 216 -3.50 -7.52 -18.57
N PHE A 217 -2.95 -7.27 -17.37
CA PHE A 217 -1.70 -7.80 -16.87
C PHE A 217 -1.94 -8.52 -15.54
N GLN A 218 -1.21 -9.61 -15.31
CA GLN A 218 -1.25 -10.39 -14.08
C GLN A 218 0.13 -10.46 -13.44
N TYR A 219 0.19 -10.25 -12.13
CA TYR A 219 1.40 -10.39 -11.34
C TYR A 219 1.84 -11.86 -11.26
N ASP A 220 3.11 -12.12 -11.58
CA ASP A 220 3.76 -13.42 -11.45
C ASP A 220 4.31 -13.57 -10.04
N TRP A 221 3.68 -14.44 -9.24
CA TRP A 221 4.15 -14.72 -7.89
C TRP A 221 5.53 -15.39 -7.91
N PRO A 222 6.59 -14.77 -7.35
CA PRO A 222 7.90 -15.39 -7.30
C PRO A 222 7.86 -16.63 -6.40
N GLY A 223 8.00 -17.83 -6.98
CA GLY A 223 8.19 -19.07 -6.21
C GLY A 223 6.99 -20.01 -6.12
N PHE A 224 6.04 -19.95 -7.06
CA PHE A 224 5.11 -21.05 -7.37
C PHE A 224 5.30 -21.56 -8.79
#